data_AF-A0A150S438-F1
#
_entry.id   AF-A0A150S438-F1
#
_cell.length_a   1.000
_cell.length_b   1.000
_cell.length_c   1.000
_cell.angle_alpha   90.00
_cell.angle_beta   90.00
_cell.angle_gamma   90.00
#
_symmetry.space_group_name_H-M   'P 1'
#
loop_
_entity.id
_entity.type
_entity.pdbx_description
1 polymer ?
#
loop_
_entity_poly.entity_id
_entity_poly.type
_entity_poly.pdbx_seq_one_letter_code
_entity_poly.pdbx_strand_id
1 'polypeptide(L)'
;MEGEVRINAAAAPYPLLGPERVLPPGAALVEFHYPASSSEPATLLAMVKRPAGYDPEGGDWEYVVLTPQGTSTHRGALPLCKRCHADAPHDHLFGGPR
;
A
#
# COMPACT_ATOMS: atom_id res chain seq x y z
N MET A 1 -8.89 7.48 -14.08
CA MET A 1 -9.10 6.75 -12.82
C MET A 1 -8.38 7.58 -11.78
N GLU A 2 -9.10 8.00 -10.76
CA GLU A 2 -8.52 8.78 -9.67
C GLU A 2 -8.21 7.84 -8.50
N GLY A 3 -7.07 8.07 -7.84
CA GLY A 3 -6.62 7.31 -6.69
C GLY A 3 -6.51 8.21 -5.46
N GLU A 4 -7.12 7.82 -4.35
CA GLU A 4 -6.94 8.48 -3.04
C GLU A 4 -6.24 7.51 -2.09
N VAL A 5 -5.09 7.90 -1.53
CA VAL A 5 -4.39 7.09 -0.51
C VAL A 5 -4.77 7.58 0.88
N ARG A 6 -5.25 6.66 1.72
CA ARG A 6 -5.49 6.86 3.16
C ARG A 6 -4.48 6.05 3.97
N ILE A 7 -4.09 6.60 5.11
CA ILE A 7 -3.07 6.02 5.99
C ILE A 7 -3.57 5.91 7.42
N ASN A 8 -3.00 4.98 8.20
CA ASN A 8 -3.15 4.97 9.65
C ASN A 8 -2.07 5.80 10.35
N ALA A 9 -2.17 5.95 11.67
CA ALA A 9 -1.21 6.73 12.46
C ALA A 9 0.24 6.20 12.36
N ALA A 10 0.43 4.88 12.24
CA ALA A 10 1.76 4.28 12.10
C ALA A 10 2.43 4.59 10.74
N ALA A 11 1.64 4.96 9.74
CA ALA A 11 2.12 5.38 8.42
C ALA A 11 2.23 6.91 8.27
N ALA A 12 2.12 7.69 9.36
CA ALA A 12 2.18 9.17 9.33
C ALA A 12 3.37 9.80 8.56
N PRO A 13 4.57 9.18 8.46
CA PRO A 13 5.64 9.71 7.62
C PRO A 13 5.33 9.72 6.11
N TYR A 14 4.41 8.89 5.63
CA TYR A 14 3.94 8.93 4.23
C TYR A 14 3.19 10.24 3.96
N PRO A 15 3.38 10.90 2.79
CA PRO A 15 4.15 10.46 1.62
C PRO A 15 5.63 10.91 1.59
N LEU A 16 6.16 11.47 2.68
CA LEU A 16 7.54 11.96 2.74
C LEU A 16 8.53 10.81 2.98
N LEU A 17 8.82 10.08 1.91
CA LEU A 17 9.72 8.94 1.90
C LEU A 17 11.21 9.35 1.81
N GLY A 18 12.11 8.40 2.08
CA GLY A 18 13.56 8.57 1.98
C GLY A 18 14.31 7.26 2.31
N PRO A 19 15.62 7.18 2.05
CA PRO A 19 16.39 5.94 2.23
C PRO A 19 16.38 5.42 3.68
N GLU A 20 16.28 6.33 4.65
CA GLU A 20 16.24 6.01 6.10
C GLU A 20 14.82 5.95 6.68
N ARG A 21 13.78 6.06 5.83
CA ARG A 21 12.38 6.19 6.28
C ARG A 21 11.57 4.95 5.92
N VAL A 22 11.96 3.83 6.51
CA VAL A 22 11.18 2.59 6.50
C VAL A 22 10.02 2.72 7.48
N LEU A 23 8.80 2.39 7.04
CA LEU A 23 7.63 2.42 7.91
C LEU A 23 7.66 1.27 8.93
N PRO A 24 7.21 1.48 10.17
CA PRO A 24 7.24 0.46 11.20
C PRO A 24 6.17 -0.63 10.95
N PRO A 25 6.35 -1.86 11.51
CA PRO A 25 5.30 -2.87 11.52
C PRO A 25 3.98 -2.31 12.06
N GLY A 26 2.87 -2.64 11.39
CA GLY A 26 1.54 -2.09 11.68
C GLY A 26 1.19 -0.82 10.90
N ALA A 27 2.14 -0.20 10.19
CA ALA A 27 1.84 0.83 9.20
C ALA A 27 0.91 0.27 8.11
N ALA A 28 -0.14 1.03 7.79
CA ALA A 28 -1.13 0.63 6.79
C ALA A 28 -1.45 1.78 5.84
N LEU A 29 -1.51 1.45 4.55
CA LEU A 29 -1.93 2.34 3.47
C LEU A 29 -3.07 1.66 2.72
N VAL A 30 -4.05 2.44 2.28
CA VAL A 30 -5.17 1.96 1.44
C VAL A 30 -5.37 2.96 0.31
N GLU A 31 -5.24 2.50 -0.92
CA GLU A 31 -5.55 3.26 -2.13
C GLU A 31 -6.96 2.93 -2.61
N PHE A 32 -7.80 3.96 -2.64
CA PHE A 32 -9.17 3.92 -3.13
C PHE A 32 -9.17 4.25 -4.61
N HIS A 33 -9.65 3.33 -5.44
CA HIS A 33 -9.73 3.52 -6.90
C HIS A 33 -11.15 3.89 -7.31
N TYR A 34 -11.30 5.07 -7.93
CA TYR A 34 -12.59 5.60 -8.35
C TYR A 34 -12.78 5.51 -9.88
N PRO A 35 -13.92 4.97 -10.34
CA PRO A 35 -14.39 5.17 -11.71
C PRO A 35 -14.60 6.68 -11.97
N ALA A 36 -14.31 7.15 -13.18
CA ALA A 36 -14.46 8.57 -13.53
C ALA A 36 -15.89 9.11 -13.35
N SER A 37 -16.89 8.24 -13.31
CA SER A 37 -18.31 8.56 -13.19
C SER A 37 -18.87 8.42 -11.78
N SER A 38 -18.05 8.15 -10.77
CA SER A 38 -18.52 7.75 -9.44
C SER A 38 -17.63 8.29 -8.33
N SER A 39 -18.24 8.82 -7.27
CA SER A 39 -17.57 9.13 -6.01
C SER A 39 -17.43 7.91 -5.09
N GLU A 40 -18.04 6.78 -5.44
CA GLU A 40 -17.87 5.51 -4.74
C GLU A 40 -16.69 4.73 -5.34
N PRO A 41 -15.80 4.16 -4.49
CA PRO A 41 -14.66 3.39 -4.97
C PRO A 41 -15.12 2.07 -5.60
N ALA A 42 -14.46 1.63 -6.66
CA ALA A 42 -14.71 0.33 -7.28
C ALA A 42 -13.82 -0.78 -6.71
N THR A 43 -12.64 -0.43 -6.20
CA THR A 43 -11.68 -1.38 -5.61
C THR A 43 -10.80 -0.64 -4.63
N LEU A 44 -10.40 -1.30 -3.54
CA LEU A 44 -9.39 -0.78 -2.62
C LEU A 44 -8.17 -1.72 -2.66
N LEU A 45 -6.99 -1.13 -2.75
CA LEU A 45 -5.72 -1.84 -2.65
C LEU A 45 -5.02 -1.40 -1.37
N ALA A 46 -4.66 -2.33 -0.51
CA ALA A 46 -4.02 -2.01 0.76
C ALA A 46 -2.65 -2.65 0.88
N MET A 47 -1.78 -1.97 1.63
CA MET A 47 -0.48 -2.48 2.06
C MET A 47 -0.39 -2.37 3.58
N VAL A 48 0.06 -3.45 4.23
CA VAL A 48 0.28 -3.49 5.68
C VAL A 48 1.69 -3.96 5.96
N LYS A 49 2.47 -3.17 6.69
CA LYS A 49 3.82 -3.53 7.11
C LYS A 49 3.73 -4.63 8.15
N ARG A 50 4.31 -5.79 7.87
CA ARG A 50 4.35 -6.95 8.77
C ARG A 50 5.64 -6.93 9.60
N PRO A 51 5.70 -7.73 10.69
CA PRO A 51 6.94 -7.93 11.42
C PRO A 51 8.05 -8.47 10.50
N ALA A 52 9.29 -8.16 10.85
CA ALA A 52 10.46 -8.59 10.08
C ALA A 52 10.48 -10.11 9.84
N GLY A 53 10.77 -10.52 8.61
CA GLY A 53 10.83 -11.92 8.20
C GLY A 53 9.56 -12.43 7.51
N TYR A 54 8.53 -11.59 7.37
CA TYR A 54 7.32 -11.95 6.64
C TYR A 54 7.58 -12.06 5.13
N ASP A 55 8.26 -11.06 4.58
CA ASP A 55 8.64 -11.01 3.17
C ASP A 55 9.88 -10.13 2.98
N PRO A 56 11.09 -10.60 3.35
CA PRO A 56 12.29 -9.75 3.38
C PRO A 56 12.61 -9.09 2.04
N GLU A 57 12.34 -9.76 0.92
CA GLU A 57 12.56 -9.21 -0.42
C GLU A 57 11.53 -8.15 -0.83
N GLY A 58 10.33 -8.20 -0.23
CA GLY A 58 9.27 -7.23 -0.42
C GLY A 58 9.21 -6.17 0.68
N GLY A 59 10.27 -6.04 1.49
CA GLY A 59 10.33 -5.13 2.63
C GLY A 59 9.26 -5.41 3.68
N ASP A 60 8.91 -6.67 3.87
CA ASP A 60 7.90 -7.14 4.83
C ASP A 60 6.51 -6.52 4.62
N TRP A 61 6.17 -6.13 3.39
CA TRP A 61 4.83 -5.66 3.05
C TRP A 61 3.89 -6.82 2.72
N GLU A 62 2.74 -6.86 3.38
CA GLU A 62 1.58 -7.62 2.89
C GLU A 62 0.70 -6.74 2.00
N TYR A 63 0.32 -7.27 0.85
CA TYR A 63 -0.62 -6.64 -0.07
C TYR A 63 -2.00 -7.26 0.11
N VAL A 64 -3.05 -6.45 0.03
CA VAL A 64 -4.45 -6.89 0.17
C VAL A 64 -5.31 -6.25 -0.91
N VAL A 65 -6.08 -7.06 -1.63
CA VAL A 65 -7.10 -6.59 -2.57
C VAL A 65 -8.45 -6.66 -1.88
N LEU A 66 -9.15 -5.54 -1.80
CA LEU A 66 -10.40 -5.40 -1.07
C LEU A 66 -11.53 -5.02 -2.02
N THR A 67 -12.73 -5.54 -1.74
CA THR A 67 -13.97 -4.98 -2.28
C THR A 67 -14.17 -3.54 -1.78
N PRO A 68 -15.07 -2.74 -2.41
CA PRO A 68 -15.41 -1.41 -1.89
C PRO A 68 -15.90 -1.42 -0.43
N GLN A 69 -16.47 -2.54 0.04
CA GLN A 69 -16.93 -2.73 1.41
C GLN A 69 -15.81 -3.16 2.38
N GLY A 70 -14.56 -3.25 1.92
CA GLY A 70 -13.41 -3.62 2.75
C GLY A 70 -13.25 -5.12 2.99
N THR A 71 -13.92 -5.99 2.22
CA THR A 71 -13.72 -7.44 2.32
C THR A 71 -12.52 -7.86 1.49
N SER A 72 -11.56 -8.58 2.07
CA SER A 72 -10.39 -9.07 1.33
C SER A 72 -10.78 -10.18 0.36
N THR A 73 -10.42 -10.03 -0.90
CA THR A 73 -10.50 -11.08 -1.93
C THR A 73 -9.18 -11.82 -2.08
N HIS A 74 -8.06 -11.11 -1.89
CA HIS A 74 -6.70 -11.65 -1.95
C HIS A 74 -5.84 -10.97 -0.89
N ARG A 75 -4.91 -11.70 -0.28
CA ARG A 75 -3.89 -11.14 0.61
C ARG A 75 -2.62 -11.96 0.64
N GLY A 76 -1.48 -11.32 0.87
CA GLY A 76 -0.20 -11.97 1.05
C GLY A 76 0.98 -11.17 0.50
N ALA A 77 2.12 -11.83 0.37
CA ALA A 77 3.26 -11.40 -0.45
C ALA A 77 2.94 -11.56 -1.95
N LEU A 78 1.92 -10.85 -2.45
CA LEU A 78 1.34 -11.05 -3.78
C LEU A 78 2.37 -10.72 -4.89
N PRO A 79 2.78 -11.70 -5.73
CA PRO A 79 3.87 -11.48 -6.70
C PRO A 79 3.62 -10.35 -7.70
N LEU A 80 2.38 -10.15 -8.12
CA LEU A 80 2.02 -9.09 -9.08
C LEU A 80 2.19 -7.69 -8.47
N CYS A 81 1.89 -7.52 -7.18
CA CYS A 81 2.03 -6.26 -6.47
C CYS A 81 3.51 -6.01 -6.15
N LYS A 82 4.18 -7.00 -5.57
CA LYS A 82 5.61 -6.94 -5.25
C LYS A 82 6.48 -6.53 -6.42
N ARG A 83 6.20 -7.07 -7.62
CA ARG A 83 7.01 -6.80 -8.81
C ARG A 83 7.11 -5.31 -9.11
N CYS A 84 5.99 -4.57 -9.11
CA CYS A 84 6.03 -3.13 -9.37
C CYS A 84 6.56 -2.36 -8.15
N HIS A 85 6.22 -2.79 -6.93
CA HIS A 85 6.68 -2.12 -5.71
C HIS A 85 8.17 -2.33 -5.41
N ALA A 86 8.83 -3.30 -6.06
CA ALA A 86 10.28 -3.43 -6.04
C ALA A 86 11.00 -2.26 -6.74
N ASP A 87 10.34 -1.59 -7.69
CA ASP A 87 10.87 -0.44 -8.41
C ASP A 87 10.63 0.89 -7.68
N ALA A 88 9.91 0.86 -6.56
CA ALA A 88 9.65 2.07 -5.78
C ALA A 88 10.94 2.58 -5.12
N PRO A 89 11.18 3.90 -5.10
CA PRO A 89 12.48 4.46 -4.72
C PRO A 89 12.84 4.21 -3.25
N HIS A 90 11.84 4.09 -2.38
CA HIS A 90 12.03 4.00 -0.93
C HIS A 90 10.97 3.08 -0.32
N ASP A 91 11.41 2.16 0.54
CA ASP A 91 10.57 1.26 1.34
C ASP A 91 9.43 0.56 0.59
N HIS A 92 9.64 0.24 -0.69
CA HIS A 92 8.60 -0.33 -1.57
C HIS A 92 7.33 0.53 -1.69
N LEU A 93 7.42 1.84 -1.44
CA LEU A 93 6.31 2.78 -1.53
C LEU A 93 6.60 3.87 -2.56
N PHE A 94 5.58 4.20 -3.35
CA PHE A 94 5.61 5.38 -4.21
C PHE A 94 5.16 6.59 -3.38
N GLY A 95 5.97 7.65 -3.39
CA GLY A 95 5.65 8.90 -2.71
C GLY A 95 4.48 9.63 -3.36
N GLY A 96 4.15 10.80 -2.82
CA GLY A 96 3.11 11.67 -3.35
C GLY A 96 3.44 12.18 -4.75
N PRO A 97 2.45 12.74 -5.48
CA PRO A 97 2.69 13.34 -6.78
C PRO A 97 3.85 14.34 -6.70
N ARG A 98 4.73 14.29 -7.70
CA ARG A 98 5.76 15.30 -7.92
C ARG A 98 5.12 16.64 -8.27
#